data_AF-A0A336K506-F1
#
_entry.id   AF-A0A336K506-F1
#
_cell.length_a   1.000
_cell.length_b   1.000
_cell.length_c   1.000
_cell.angle_alpha   90.00
_cell.angle_beta   90.00
_cell.angle_gamma   90.00
#
_symmetry.space_group_name_H-M   'P 1'
#
loop_
_entity.id
_entity.type
_entity.pdbx_description
1 polymer ?
#
loop_
_entity_poly.entity_id
_entity_poly.type
_entity_poly.pdbx_seq_one_letter_code
_entity_poly.pdbx_strand_id
1 'polypeptide(L)'
;MIMHFTVICTVLSTLLFYLGGLNAAKYLHEQLLGNILRAPITKFFDIVPIGRIVNRFSKDIDSTDTIIPPTVRAFFTCLFSVIATIIVISITTPIFITIIVPIGIIYFFVQRFYVATSRQLQRLESISRSPMYSLFGETLNGAATIRAYNAQERYVY
;
A
#
# COMPACT_ATOMS: atom_id res chain seq x y z
N MET A 1 19.62 -33.41 5.32
CA MET A 1 18.68 -33.11 6.44
C MET A 1 18.31 -31.64 6.52
N ILE A 2 19.28 -30.73 6.68
CA ILE A 2 19.03 -29.27 6.78
C ILE A 2 18.30 -28.70 5.56
N MET A 3 18.75 -29.04 4.34
CA MET A 3 18.10 -28.56 3.10
C MET A 3 16.62 -28.96 3.01
N HIS A 4 16.28 -30.22 3.34
CA HIS A 4 14.89 -30.69 3.32
C HIS A 4 14.03 -29.96 4.36
N PHE A 5 14.56 -29.74 5.57
CA PHE A 5 13.87 -28.97 6.61
C PHE A 5 13.59 -27.53 6.16
N THR A 6 14.59 -26.84 5.59
CA THR A 6 14.41 -25.47 5.07
C THR A 6 13.36 -25.41 3.96
N VAL A 7 13.35 -26.37 3.04
CA VAL A 7 12.35 -26.43 1.96
C VAL A 7 10.94 -26.61 2.53
N ILE A 8 10.76 -27.54 3.48
CA ILE A 8 9.45 -27.78 4.12
C ILE A 8 8.96 -26.52 4.85
N CYS A 9 9.83 -25.87 5.63
CA CYS A 9 9.47 -24.64 6.33
C CYS A 9 9.11 -23.50 5.37
N THR A 10 9.82 -23.36 4.25
CA THR A 10 9.55 -22.32 3.25
C THR A 10 8.22 -22.54 2.55
N VAL A 11 7.92 -23.79 2.17
CA VAL A 11 6.65 -24.16 1.55
C VAL A 11 5.49 -23.93 2.51
N LEU A 12 5.62 -24.40 3.77
CA LEU A 12 4.60 -24.20 4.80
C LEU A 12 4.36 -22.72 5.07
N SER A 13 5.42 -21.91 5.22
CA SER A 13 5.30 -20.47 5.43
C SER A 13 4.58 -19.78 4.28
N THR A 14 4.93 -20.14 3.04
CA THR A 14 4.29 -19.58 1.83
C THR A 14 2.80 -19.93 1.76
N LEU A 15 2.46 -21.19 2.07
CA LEU A 15 1.06 -21.64 2.13
C LEU A 15 0.26 -20.89 3.21
N LEU A 16 0.81 -20.75 4.41
CA LEU A 16 0.16 -20.02 5.49
C LEU A 16 -0.08 -18.54 5.14
N PHE A 17 0.90 -17.87 4.53
CA PHE A 17 0.73 -16.49 4.07
C PHE A 17 -0.35 -16.36 3.00
N TYR A 18 -0.41 -17.29 2.05
CA TYR A 18 -1.42 -17.27 0.99
C TYR A 18 -2.84 -17.53 1.53
N LEU A 19 -2.99 -18.55 2.39
CA LEU A 19 -4.28 -18.85 3.04
C LEU A 19 -4.74 -17.72 3.97
N GLY A 20 -3.81 -17.10 4.70
CA GLY A 20 -4.09 -15.93 5.53
C GLY A 20 -4.55 -14.73 4.71
N GLY A 21 -3.88 -14.45 3.58
CA GLY A 21 -4.28 -13.40 2.64
C GLY A 21 -5.69 -13.63 2.08
N LEU A 22 -5.96 -14.85 1.61
CA LEU A 22 -7.27 -15.23 1.07
C LEU A 22 -8.39 -15.08 2.12
N ASN A 23 -8.15 -15.50 3.36
CA ASN A 23 -9.12 -15.34 4.44
C ASN A 23 -9.34 -13.87 4.79
N ALA A 24 -8.29 -13.05 4.80
CA ALA A 24 -8.41 -11.62 5.05
C ALA A 24 -9.24 -10.91 3.97
N ALA A 25 -9.01 -11.26 2.69
CA ALA A 25 -9.78 -10.73 1.57
C ALA A 25 -11.26 -11.10 1.63
N LYS A 26 -11.57 -12.38 1.92
CA LYS A 26 -12.96 -12.84 2.12
C LYS A 26 -13.63 -12.11 3.27
N TYR A 27 -12.95 -11.99 4.41
CA TYR A 27 -13.48 -11.29 5.57
C TYR A 27 -13.78 -9.82 5.27
N LEU A 28 -12.86 -9.12 4.59
CA LEU A 28 -13.06 -7.73 4.20
C LEU A 28 -14.24 -7.57 3.23
N HIS A 29 -14.35 -8.45 2.23
CA HIS A 29 -15.45 -8.46 1.28
C HIS A 29 -16.80 -8.67 1.99
N GLU A 30 -16.91 -9.68 2.85
CA GLU A 30 -18.14 -9.98 3.60
C GLU A 30 -18.54 -8.84 4.53
N GLN A 31 -17.59 -8.23 5.24
CA GLN A 31 -17.86 -7.07 6.10
C GLN A 31 -18.35 -5.87 5.29
N LEU A 32 -17.68 -5.57 4.18
CA LEU A 32 -18.01 -4.41 3.36
C LEU A 32 -19.37 -4.58 2.69
N LEU A 33 -19.68 -5.77 2.19
CA LEU A 33 -20.99 -6.13 1.67
C LEU A 33 -22.07 -6.03 2.75
N GLY A 34 -21.85 -6.62 3.92
CA GLY A 34 -22.78 -6.59 5.04
C GLY A 34 -23.10 -5.16 5.52
N ASN A 35 -22.09 -4.29 5.54
CA ASN A 35 -22.26 -2.88 5.92
C ASN A 35 -23.03 -2.08 4.85
N ILE A 36 -22.77 -2.33 3.57
CA ILE A 36 -23.48 -1.67 2.47
C ILE A 36 -24.95 -2.09 2.42
N LEU A 37 -25.25 -3.38 2.59
CA LEU A 37 -26.63 -3.88 2.57
C LEU A 37 -27.48 -3.33 3.73
N ARG A 38 -26.84 -2.96 4.85
CA ARG A 38 -27.49 -2.35 6.02
C ARG A 38 -27.52 -0.82 5.96
N ALA A 39 -26.94 -0.20 4.93
CA ALA A 39 -26.89 1.24 4.82
C ALA A 39 -28.26 1.82 4.45
N PRO A 40 -28.68 2.95 5.05
CA PRO A 40 -29.95 3.58 4.75
C PRO A 40 -29.97 4.14 3.32
N ILE A 41 -31.01 3.80 2.54
CA ILE A 41 -31.22 4.24 1.15
C ILE A 41 -31.10 5.77 1.03
N THR A 42 -31.87 6.48 1.86
CA THR A 42 -32.01 7.95 1.77
C THR A 42 -30.79 8.76 2.21
N LYS A 43 -29.87 8.19 2.99
CA LYS A 43 -28.69 8.91 3.50
C LYS A 43 -27.38 8.48 2.84
N PHE A 44 -27.32 7.28 2.27
CA PHE A 44 -26.09 6.74 1.70
C PHE A 44 -26.19 6.58 0.19
N PHE A 45 -27.22 5.90 -0.31
CA PHE A 45 -27.33 5.58 -1.73
C PHE A 45 -27.78 6.77 -2.58
N ASP A 46 -28.51 7.73 -2.00
CA ASP A 46 -28.92 8.97 -2.70
C ASP A 46 -27.79 10.01 -2.77
N ILE A 47 -26.79 9.92 -1.87
CA ILE A 47 -25.70 10.90 -1.77
C ILE A 47 -24.42 10.38 -2.44
N VAL A 48 -24.16 9.08 -2.35
CA VAL A 48 -22.93 8.47 -2.86
C VAL A 48 -23.18 7.84 -4.23
N PRO A 49 -22.48 8.27 -5.29
CA PRO A 49 -22.67 7.69 -6.62
C PRO A 49 -22.26 6.21 -6.61
N ILE A 50 -23.08 5.36 -7.23
CA ILE A 50 -22.89 3.90 -7.29
C ILE A 50 -21.49 3.55 -7.83
N GLY A 51 -20.99 4.29 -8.83
CA GLY A 51 -19.65 4.09 -9.37
C GLY A 51 -18.52 4.27 -8.35
N ARG A 52 -18.68 5.15 -7.35
CA ARG A 52 -17.68 5.31 -6.26
C ARG A 52 -17.69 4.11 -5.31
N ILE A 53 -18.86 3.55 -5.05
CA ILE A 53 -19.01 2.35 -4.20
C ILE A 53 -18.32 1.16 -4.88
N VAL A 54 -18.61 0.93 -6.16
CA VAL A 54 -18.00 -0.15 -6.95
C VAL A 54 -16.48 0.04 -7.06
N ASN A 55 -16.02 1.26 -7.37
CA ASN A 55 -14.58 1.53 -7.48
C ASN A 55 -13.84 1.29 -6.16
N ARG A 56 -14.46 1.63 -5.02
CA ARG A 56 -13.88 1.36 -3.70
C ARG A 56 -13.85 -0.14 -3.40
N PHE A 57 -14.94 -0.86 -3.70
CA PHE A 57 -15.02 -2.32 -3.56
C PHE A 57 -13.90 -3.01 -4.36
N SER A 58 -13.79 -2.68 -5.65
CA SER A 58 -12.79 -3.26 -6.53
C SER A 58 -11.36 -2.91 -6.09
N LYS A 59 -11.08 -1.63 -5.80
CA LYS A 59 -9.73 -1.18 -5.46
C LYS A 59 -9.25 -1.68 -4.10
N ASP A 60 -10.13 -1.70 -3.09
CA ASP A 60 -9.75 -2.11 -1.73
C ASP A 60 -9.52 -3.64 -1.68
N ILE A 61 -10.32 -4.42 -2.42
CA ILE A 61 -10.10 -5.87 -2.56
C ILE A 61 -8.85 -6.17 -3.37
N ASP A 62 -8.69 -5.54 -4.53
CA ASP A 62 -7.49 -5.71 -5.37
C ASP A 62 -6.20 -5.37 -4.58
N SER A 63 -6.23 -4.30 -3.79
CA SER A 63 -5.09 -3.94 -2.92
C SER A 63 -4.83 -4.99 -1.83
N THR A 64 -5.88 -5.57 -1.27
CA THR A 64 -5.79 -6.63 -0.23
C THR A 64 -5.23 -7.93 -0.79
N ASP A 65 -5.52 -8.24 -2.05
CA ASP A 65 -5.07 -9.47 -2.70
C ASP A 65 -3.67 -9.35 -3.31
N THR A 66 -3.36 -8.19 -3.92
CA THR A 66 -2.16 -8.05 -4.75
C THR A 66 -1.03 -7.25 -4.09
N ILE A 67 -1.36 -6.25 -3.26
CA ILE A 67 -0.37 -5.31 -2.71
C ILE A 67 0.02 -5.69 -1.28
N ILE A 68 -0.96 -5.98 -0.41
CA ILE A 68 -0.71 -6.23 1.02
C ILE A 68 0.14 -7.49 1.25
N PRO A 69 -0.14 -8.66 0.65
CA PRO A 69 0.61 -9.89 0.93
C PRO A 69 2.11 -9.80 0.63
N PRO A 70 2.56 -9.33 -0.56
CA PRO A 70 4.00 -9.21 -0.83
C PRO A 70 4.66 -8.14 0.05
N THR A 71 3.96 -7.05 0.39
CA THR A 71 4.49 -5.98 1.25
C THR A 71 4.72 -6.49 2.68
N VAL A 72 3.75 -7.20 3.26
CA VAL A 72 3.86 -7.79 4.59
C VAL A 72 4.94 -8.86 4.63
N ARG A 73 5.02 -9.71 3.59
CA ARG A 73 6.10 -10.70 3.46
C ARG A 73 7.47 -10.02 3.46
N ALA A 74 7.66 -9.01 2.63
CA ALA A 74 8.91 -8.26 2.54
C ALA A 74 9.28 -7.59 3.87
N PHE A 75 8.30 -7.02 4.57
CA PHE A 75 8.49 -6.44 5.90
C PHE A 75 9.02 -7.46 6.90
N PHE A 76 8.38 -8.64 7.00
CA PHE A 76 8.84 -9.69 7.92
C PHE A 76 10.20 -10.26 7.51
N THR A 77 10.44 -10.51 6.22
CA THR A 77 11.74 -10.97 5.73
C THR A 77 12.85 -9.98 6.12
N CYS A 78 12.63 -8.69 5.91
CA CYS A 78 13.58 -7.64 6.28
C CYS A 78 13.78 -7.59 7.80
N LEU A 79 12.70 -7.56 8.58
CA LEU A 79 12.73 -7.50 10.04
C LEU A 79 13.53 -8.66 10.64
N PHE A 80 13.19 -9.90 10.26
CA PHE A 80 13.89 -11.09 10.76
C PHE A 80 15.33 -11.15 10.26
N SER A 81 15.61 -10.72 9.03
CA SER A 81 16.98 -10.65 8.51
C SER A 81 17.83 -9.70 9.36
N VAL A 82 17.34 -8.49 9.65
CA VAL A 82 18.06 -7.51 10.47
C VAL A 82 18.30 -8.04 11.88
N ILE A 83 17.28 -8.63 12.51
CA ILE A 83 17.40 -9.23 13.85
C ILE A 83 18.44 -10.36 13.84
N ALA A 84 18.39 -11.26 12.86
CA ALA A 84 19.33 -12.36 12.73
C ALA A 84 20.77 -11.84 12.55
N THR A 85 20.98 -10.85 11.69
CA THR A 85 22.29 -10.23 11.48
C THR A 85 22.82 -9.61 12.78
N ILE A 86 22.00 -8.87 13.52
CA ILE A 86 22.40 -8.28 14.80
C ILE A 86 22.79 -9.36 15.82
N ILE A 87 22.00 -10.44 15.92
CA ILE A 87 22.29 -11.56 16.84
C ILE A 87 23.61 -12.23 16.49
N VAL A 88 23.82 -12.57 15.21
CA VAL A 88 25.04 -13.24 14.75
C VAL A 88 26.27 -12.40 15.05
N ILE A 89 26.25 -11.10 14.69
CA ILE A 89 27.37 -10.19 14.94
C ILE A 89 27.62 -10.05 16.45
N SER A 90 26.56 -9.95 17.25
CA SER A 90 26.68 -9.79 18.71
C SER A 90 27.30 -11.00 19.40
N ILE A 91 27.02 -12.22 18.92
CA ILE A 91 27.65 -13.44 19.42
C ILE A 91 29.15 -13.48 19.05
N THR A 92 29.50 -13.09 17.81
CA THR A 92 30.89 -13.08 17.35
C THR A 92 31.70 -11.97 18.04
N THR A 93 31.12 -10.79 18.24
CA THR A 93 31.81 -9.63 18.81
C THR A 93 30.90 -8.90 19.81
N PRO A 94 30.94 -9.25 21.11
CA PRO A 94 30.06 -8.66 22.12
C PRO A 94 30.16 -7.13 22.27
N ILE A 95 31.34 -6.54 22.01
CA ILE A 95 31.57 -5.09 22.06
C ILE A 95 30.68 -4.31 21.08
N PHE A 96 30.20 -4.97 20.00
CA PHE A 96 29.33 -4.37 18.98
C PHE A 96 28.01 -3.85 19.57
N ILE A 97 27.51 -4.50 20.64
CA ILE A 97 26.26 -4.11 21.30
C ILE A 97 26.35 -2.67 21.83
N THR A 98 27.50 -2.26 22.36
CA THR A 98 27.69 -0.90 22.88
C THR A 98 27.58 0.15 21.78
N ILE A 99 27.92 -0.18 20.54
CA ILE A 99 27.88 0.73 19.38
C ILE A 99 26.50 0.71 18.71
N ILE A 100 25.85 -0.45 18.61
CA ILE A 100 24.54 -0.55 17.94
C ILE A 100 23.43 0.15 18.71
N VAL A 101 23.50 0.22 20.04
CA VAL A 101 22.50 0.90 20.89
C VAL A 101 22.37 2.39 20.56
N PRO A 102 23.44 3.22 20.59
CA PRO A 102 23.33 4.64 20.23
C PRO A 102 22.93 4.83 18.76
N ILE A 103 23.42 4.00 17.84
CA ILE A 103 23.01 4.04 16.43
C ILE A 103 21.51 3.75 16.29
N GLY A 104 20.98 2.77 17.01
CA GLY A 104 19.55 2.42 17.02
C GLY A 104 18.67 3.57 17.52
N ILE A 105 19.13 4.30 18.54
CA ILE A 105 18.43 5.50 19.04
C ILE A 105 18.37 6.58 17.94
N ILE A 106 19.51 6.89 17.31
CA ILE A 106 19.56 7.87 16.21
C ILE A 106 18.67 7.42 15.05
N TYR A 107 18.76 6.14 14.67
CA TYR A 107 17.94 5.55 13.62
C TYR A 107 16.45 5.69 13.93
N PHE A 108 16.01 5.46 15.18
CA PHE A 108 14.61 5.62 15.58
C PHE A 108 14.13 7.07 15.39
N PHE A 109 14.94 8.07 15.76
CA PHE A 109 14.60 9.47 15.52
C PHE A 109 14.50 9.77 14.03
N VAL A 110 15.53 9.40 13.25
CA VAL A 110 15.55 9.62 11.80
C VAL A 110 14.37 8.93 11.12
N GLN A 111 14.07 7.68 11.48
CA GLN A 111 12.95 6.91 10.95
C GLN A 111 11.62 7.62 11.22
N ARG A 112 11.42 8.14 12.45
CA ARG A 112 10.20 8.87 12.80
C ARG A 112 10.02 10.13 11.96
N PHE A 113 11.07 10.90 11.73
CA PHE A 113 11.02 12.07 10.84
C PHE A 113 10.79 11.66 9.39
N TYR A 114 11.53 10.68 8.89
CA TYR A 114 11.43 10.19 7.50
C TYR A 114 10.01 9.69 7.17
N VAL A 115 9.40 8.89 8.05
CA VAL A 115 8.04 8.36 7.82
C VAL A 115 7.00 9.48 7.78
N ALA A 116 7.13 10.50 8.64
CA ALA A 116 6.24 11.65 8.64
C ALA A 116 6.35 12.44 7.32
N THR A 117 7.57 12.75 6.90
CA THR A 117 7.84 13.49 5.66
C THR A 117 7.44 12.69 4.42
N SER A 118 7.77 11.40 4.36
CA SER A 118 7.43 10.52 3.25
C SER A 118 5.91 10.43 3.04
N ARG A 119 5.13 10.28 4.11
CA ARG A 119 3.66 10.30 4.02
C ARG A 119 3.10 11.62 3.49
N GLN A 120 3.68 12.75 3.90
CA GLN A 120 3.28 14.07 3.39
C GLN A 120 3.59 14.20 1.90
N LEU A 121 4.76 13.72 1.47
CA LEU A 121 5.17 13.75 0.07
C LEU A 121 4.27 12.86 -0.80
N GLN A 122 3.96 11.64 -0.38
CA GLN A 122 3.02 10.76 -1.08
C GLN A 122 1.62 11.38 -1.20
N ARG A 123 1.15 12.08 -0.15
CA ARG A 123 -0.12 12.83 -0.21
C ARG A 123 -0.05 13.96 -1.24
N LEU A 124 1.03 14.73 -1.25
CA LEU A 124 1.22 15.82 -2.20
C LEU A 124 1.23 15.28 -3.64
N GLU A 125 1.98 14.21 -3.89
CA GLU A 125 2.03 13.54 -5.19
C GLU A 125 0.65 13.09 -5.66
N SER A 126 -0.13 12.45 -4.77
CA SER A 126 -1.50 12.02 -5.10
C SER A 126 -2.44 13.19 -5.40
N ILE A 127 -2.29 14.32 -4.71
CA ILE A 127 -3.11 15.52 -4.94
C ILE A 127 -2.70 16.20 -6.25
N SER A 128 -1.41 16.30 -6.55
CA SER A 128 -0.90 16.91 -7.79
C SER A 128 -1.27 16.10 -9.05
N ARG A 129 -1.45 14.78 -8.92
CA ARG A 129 -1.79 13.91 -10.07
C ARG A 129 -3.27 14.02 -10.50
N SER A 130 -4.19 14.35 -9.59
CA SER A 130 -5.63 14.40 -9.89
C SER A 130 -6.02 15.51 -10.88
N PRO A 131 -5.54 16.77 -10.75
CA PRO A 131 -5.82 17.84 -11.71
C PRO A 131 -5.32 17.50 -13.11
N MET A 132 -4.15 16.87 -13.23
CA MET A 132 -3.60 16.45 -14.52
C MET A 132 -4.54 15.47 -15.24
N TYR A 133 -5.07 14.47 -14.53
CA TYR A 133 -6.04 13.54 -15.13
C TYR A 133 -7.37 14.23 -15.49
N SER A 134 -7.85 15.18 -14.66
CA SER A 134 -9.07 15.95 -14.97
C SER A 134 -8.89 16.80 -16.23
N LEU A 135 -7.78 17.55 -16.31
CA LEU A 135 -7.45 18.40 -17.46
C LEU A 135 -7.29 17.57 -18.73
N PHE A 136 -6.66 16.41 -18.65
CA PHE A 136 -6.53 15.51 -19.79
C PHE A 136 -7.89 14.99 -20.26
N GLY A 137 -8.77 14.61 -19.34
CA GLY A 137 -10.14 14.19 -19.64
C GLY A 137 -10.99 15.31 -20.27
N GLU A 138 -10.89 16.53 -19.73
CA GLU A 138 -11.56 17.72 -20.27
C GLU A 138 -11.06 18.08 -21.66
N THR A 139 -9.75 17.99 -21.90
CA THR A 139 -9.13 18.28 -23.20
C THR A 139 -9.53 17.25 -24.25
N LEU A 140 -9.57 15.96 -23.90
CA LEU A 140 -10.02 14.89 -24.80
C LEU A 140 -11.50 15.04 -25.17
N ASN A 141 -12.38 15.27 -24.20
CA ASN A 141 -13.81 15.45 -24.44
C ASN A 141 -14.11 16.77 -25.18
N GLY A 142 -13.35 17.83 -24.90
CA GLY A 142 -13.47 19.16 -25.51
C GLY A 142 -12.68 19.35 -26.79
N ALA A 143 -12.01 18.32 -27.32
CA ALA A 143 -11.05 18.44 -28.43
C ALA A 143 -11.66 19.04 -29.71
N ALA A 144 -12.94 18.76 -29.99
CA ALA A 144 -13.63 19.37 -31.13
C ALA A 144 -13.85 20.88 -30.93
N THR A 145 -14.28 21.28 -29.74
CA THR A 145 -14.50 22.68 -29.37
C THR A 145 -13.20 23.47 -29.33
N ILE A 146 -12.14 22.91 -28.72
CA ILE A 146 -10.82 23.54 -28.65
C ILE A 146 -10.26 23.81 -30.05
N ARG A 147 -10.39 22.82 -30.96
CA ARG A 147 -9.99 22.98 -32.37
C ARG A 147 -10.86 24.00 -33.12
N ALA A 148 -12.17 24.04 -32.86
CA ALA A 148 -13.07 25.00 -33.49
C ALA A 148 -12.73 26.46 -33.10
N TYR A 149 -12.24 26.70 -31.88
CA TYR A 149 -11.84 28.02 -31.39
C TYR A 149 -10.36 28.36 -31.59
N ASN A 150 -9.56 27.49 -32.24
CA ASN A 150 -8.11 27.65 -32.37
C ASN A 150 -7.38 27.90 -31.02
N ALA A 151 -7.90 27.37 -29.91
CA ALA A 151 -7.38 27.59 -28.56
C ALA A 151 -6.33 26.56 -28.11
N GLN A 152 -5.81 25.75 -29.03
CA GLN A 152 -4.89 24.63 -28.74
C GLN A 152 -3.68 25.06 -27.90
N GLU A 153 -3.04 26.19 -28.21
CA GLU A 153 -1.83 26.66 -27.50
C GLU A 153 -2.06 26.91 -26.00
N ARG A 154 -3.31 27.19 -25.60
CA ARG A 154 -3.67 27.44 -24.19
C ARG A 154 -3.79 26.16 -23.36
N TYR A 155 -3.97 25.01 -24.01
CA TYR A 155 -4.20 23.71 -23.36
C TYR A 155 -3.04 22.72 -23.53
N VAL A 156 -1.95 23.12 -24.21
CA VAL A 156 -0.75 22.28 -24.45
C VAL A 156 0.24 22.30 -23.27
N TYR A 157 0.03 23.17 -22.27
CA TYR A 157 0.89 23.30 -21.08
C TYR A 157 0.31 22.63 -19.83
#